data_AF-P66652-F1
#
_entry.id   AF-P66652-F1
#
_cell.length_a   1.000
_cell.length_b   1.000
_cell.length_c   1.000
_cell.angle_alpha   90.00
_cell.angle_beta   90.00
_cell.angle_gamma   90.00
#
_symmetry.space_group_name_H-M   'P 1'
#
loop_
_entity.id
_entity.type
_entity.pdbx_description
1 polymer ?
#
loop_
_entity_poly.entity_id
_entity_poly.type
_entity_poly.pdbx_seq_one_letter_code
_entity_poly.pdbx_strand_id
1 'polypeptide(L)'
;MPRPENPIQLAVIGAAHGTRGEVRVKTFTGDPLAIADYGLLYDEQGKAYEILEARVAKTVVIVRFKGVNDRNAAEALNGTELFIDRSQLPDEELDEDEFFQTDLIGLEAVDGDGKSYGVVSAIFDFGGGDLIELSEKGKRPMLIPFTEAAVPEIDFDKGIIKVEPHAAGLIADEHDNPPHESGKKPKKP
;
A
#
# COMPACT_ATOMS: atom_id res chain seq x y z
N MET A 1 23.30 -6.44 14.80
CA MET A 1 22.09 -6.92 14.09
C MET A 1 22.37 -6.78 12.61
N PRO A 2 22.27 -7.85 11.81
CA PRO A 2 22.39 -7.73 10.37
C PRO A 2 21.16 -7.00 9.81
N ARG A 3 21.28 -6.50 8.58
CA ARG A 3 20.19 -5.94 7.78
C ARG A 3 18.95 -6.86 7.82
N PRO A 4 17.71 -6.34 7.76
CA PRO A 4 16.51 -7.17 7.66
C PRO A 4 16.65 -8.21 6.54
N GLU A 5 16.30 -9.47 6.83
CA GLU A 5 16.34 -10.57 5.85
C GLU A 5 15.13 -10.49 4.92
N ASN A 6 13.97 -10.10 5.44
CA ASN A 6 12.77 -9.83 4.66
C ASN A 6 12.25 -8.41 4.94
N PRO A 7 12.83 -7.38 4.29
CA PRO A 7 12.57 -5.99 4.62
C PRO A 7 11.14 -5.56 4.21
N ILE A 8 10.39 -5.05 5.17
CA ILE A 8 9.11 -4.36 4.94
C ILE A 8 9.33 -2.86 5.12
N GLN A 9 9.01 -2.08 4.07
CA GLN A 9 9.13 -0.63 4.13
C GLN A 9 8.01 -0.05 5.01
N LEU A 10 8.39 0.61 6.10
CA LEU A 10 7.45 1.15 7.07
C LEU A 10 7.27 2.67 6.90
N ALA A 11 8.30 3.36 6.41
CA ALA A 11 8.26 4.81 6.25
C ALA A 11 9.33 5.38 5.32
N VAL A 12 9.15 6.67 4.98
CA VAL A 12 10.14 7.53 4.32
C VAL A 12 10.36 8.79 5.16
N ILE A 13 11.63 9.08 5.44
CA ILE A 13 12.06 10.36 6.02
C ILE A 13 11.96 11.45 4.95
N GLY A 14 11.27 12.53 5.28
CA GLY A 14 11.15 13.73 4.46
C GLY A 14 11.98 14.90 5.01
N ALA A 15 11.55 16.12 4.67
CA ALA A 15 12.26 17.34 5.02
C ALA A 15 12.39 17.55 6.55
N ALA A 16 13.49 18.20 6.94
CA ALA A 16 13.71 18.61 8.31
C ALA A 16 12.59 19.53 8.85
N HIS A 17 12.35 19.42 10.15
CA HIS A 17 11.38 20.19 10.90
C HIS A 17 12.10 20.99 12.00
N GLY A 18 11.96 22.32 11.97
CA GLY A 18 12.59 23.18 12.96
C GLY A 18 14.12 23.14 12.90
N THR A 19 14.77 23.27 14.08
CA THR A 19 16.23 23.35 14.23
C THR A 19 16.82 22.29 15.18
N ARG A 20 15.99 21.49 15.85
CA ARG A 20 16.39 20.54 16.90
C ARG A 20 16.53 19.09 16.41
N GLY A 21 16.76 18.89 15.11
CA GLY A 21 16.90 17.56 14.52
C GLY A 21 15.61 16.77 14.33
N GLU A 22 14.44 17.43 14.42
CA GLU A 22 13.17 16.79 14.07
C GLU A 22 13.06 16.66 12.53
N VAL A 23 12.42 15.59 12.06
CA VAL A 23 12.15 15.34 10.63
C VAL A 23 10.67 15.04 10.41
N ARG A 24 10.16 15.38 9.23
CA ARG A 24 8.87 14.87 8.77
C ARG A 24 9.05 13.43 8.30
N VAL A 25 8.13 12.54 8.62
CA VAL A 25 8.14 11.14 8.22
C VAL A 25 6.77 10.80 7.63
N LYS A 26 6.76 10.25 6.42
CA LYS A 26 5.58 9.64 5.83
C LYS A 26 5.59 8.17 6.24
N THR A 27 4.59 7.73 6.98
CA THR A 27 4.45 6.34 7.44
C THR A 27 3.50 5.57 6.52
N PHE A 28 3.67 4.26 6.46
CA PHE A 28 2.78 3.33 5.74
C PHE A 28 2.00 2.43 6.71
N THR A 29 2.09 2.69 8.00
CA THR A 29 1.29 2.05 9.05
C THR A 29 -0.16 2.57 9.02
N GLY A 30 -1.11 1.73 9.44
CA GLY A 30 -2.53 2.12 9.55
C GLY A 30 -2.74 3.28 10.54
N ASP A 31 -2.14 3.21 11.73
CA ASP A 31 -1.95 4.37 12.61
C ASP A 31 -0.55 4.97 12.38
N PRO A 32 -0.42 6.24 11.96
CA PRO A 32 0.87 6.89 11.81
C PRO A 32 1.75 6.88 13.07
N LEU A 33 1.19 6.88 14.27
CA LEU A 33 1.97 6.88 15.51
C LEU A 33 2.56 5.50 15.85
N ALA A 34 1.97 4.42 15.35
CA ALA A 34 2.44 3.05 15.60
C ALA A 34 3.89 2.81 15.13
N ILE A 35 4.42 3.65 14.24
CA ILE A 35 5.83 3.60 13.83
C ILE A 35 6.81 3.63 15.02
N ALA A 36 6.45 4.30 16.12
CA ALA A 36 7.29 4.40 17.30
C ALA A 36 7.36 3.08 18.10
N ASP A 37 6.41 2.18 17.90
CA ASP A 37 6.26 0.94 18.67
C ASP A 37 7.06 -0.24 18.07
N TYR A 38 7.47 -0.15 16.81
CA TYR A 38 8.30 -1.16 16.13
C TYR A 38 9.77 -1.20 16.59
N GLY A 39 10.19 -0.27 17.46
CA GLY A 39 11.54 -0.22 18.00
C GLY A 39 12.58 0.37 17.03
N LEU A 40 13.59 -0.42 16.66
CA LEU A 40 14.63 0.03 15.73
C LEU A 40 14.17 -0.12 14.28
N LEU A 41 14.35 0.96 13.52
CA LEU A 41 14.12 0.99 12.08
C LEU A 41 15.47 0.97 11.35
N TYR A 42 15.53 0.37 10.17
CA TYR A 42 16.77 0.22 9.41
C TYR A 42 16.66 0.91 8.05
N ASP A 43 17.74 1.52 7.55
CA ASP A 43 17.80 1.92 6.14
C ASP A 43 18.29 0.76 5.24
N GLU A 44 18.31 0.97 3.93
CA GLU A 44 18.81 -0.01 2.96
C GLU A 44 20.25 -0.46 3.21
N GLN A 45 21.06 0.36 3.88
CA GLN A 45 22.45 0.07 4.23
C GLN A 45 22.57 -0.70 5.57
N GLY A 46 21.44 -0.94 6.26
CA GLY A 46 21.38 -1.63 7.54
C GLY A 46 21.72 -0.73 8.74
N LYS A 47 21.80 0.59 8.56
CA LYS A 47 21.99 1.51 9.68
C LYS A 47 20.68 1.63 10.46
N ALA A 48 20.78 1.53 11.78
CA ALA A 48 19.64 1.58 12.68
C ALA A 48 19.29 3.01 13.11
N TYR A 49 17.99 3.25 13.28
CA TYR A 49 17.38 4.50 13.72
C TYR A 49 16.42 4.19 14.88
N GLU A 50 16.61 4.90 16.00
CA GLU A 50 15.77 4.79 17.20
C GLU A 50 14.92 6.04 17.31
N ILE A 51 13.60 5.88 17.37
CA ILE A 51 12.65 6.98 17.57
C ILE A 51 12.64 7.37 19.05
N LEU A 52 12.87 8.65 19.35
CA LEU A 52 12.78 9.20 20.71
C LEU A 52 11.42 9.84 20.99
N GLU A 53 10.88 10.55 20.00
CA GLU A 53 9.61 11.24 20.08
C GLU A 53 8.94 11.21 18.71
N ALA A 54 7.63 10.98 18.68
CA ALA A 54 6.80 11.02 17.49
C ALA A 54 5.49 11.77 17.79
N ARG A 55 5.04 12.62 16.86
CA ARG A 55 3.75 13.30 16.96
C ARG A 55 3.13 13.54 15.58
N VAL A 56 1.82 13.43 15.47
CA VAL A 56 1.12 13.66 14.21
C VAL A 56 1.14 15.15 13.84
N ALA A 57 1.38 15.43 12.56
CA ALA A 57 1.29 16.75 11.97
C ALA A 57 0.65 16.69 10.57
N LYS A 58 -0.69 16.77 10.54
CA LYS A 58 -1.51 16.63 9.32
C LYS A 58 -1.30 15.26 8.69
N THR A 59 -0.65 15.19 7.52
CA THR A 59 -0.47 13.99 6.71
C THR A 59 0.87 13.30 6.96
N VAL A 60 1.66 13.78 7.91
CA VAL A 60 2.98 13.23 8.25
C VAL A 60 3.15 13.16 9.76
N VAL A 61 4.12 12.40 10.22
CA VAL A 61 4.58 12.36 11.61
C VAL A 61 5.83 13.21 11.74
N ILE A 62 5.92 14.02 12.78
CA ILE A 62 7.18 14.66 13.17
C ILE A 62 7.89 13.73 14.13
N VAL A 63 9.09 13.32 13.75
CA VAL A 63 9.89 12.33 14.49
C VAL A 63 11.22 12.95 14.90
N ARG A 64 11.65 12.66 16.13
CA ARG A 64 13.03 12.92 16.59
C ARG A 64 13.76 11.59 16.73
N PHE A 65 14.82 11.41 15.96
CA PHE A 65 15.67 10.23 16.05
C PHE A 65 16.83 10.45 17.03
N LYS A 66 17.25 9.39 17.69
CA LYS A 66 18.46 9.41 18.53
C LYS A 66 19.69 9.73 17.70
N GLY A 67 20.49 10.68 18.18
CA GLY A 67 21.71 11.15 17.51
C GLY A 67 21.47 12.22 16.43
N VAL A 68 20.21 12.56 16.12
CA VAL A 68 19.87 13.64 15.17
C VAL A 68 19.45 14.87 15.98
N ASN A 69 20.38 15.80 16.21
CA ASN A 69 20.21 16.88 17.19
C ASN A 69 20.08 18.28 16.58
N ASP A 70 20.35 18.42 15.28
CA ASP A 70 20.30 19.70 14.58
C ASP A 70 19.68 19.58 13.19
N ARG A 71 19.39 20.73 12.59
CA ARG A 71 18.78 20.81 11.27
C ARG A 71 19.62 20.16 10.17
N ASN A 72 20.94 20.28 10.22
CA ASN A 72 21.81 19.75 9.16
C ASN A 72 21.80 18.22 9.19
N ALA A 73 21.86 17.62 10.39
CA ALA A 73 21.75 16.17 10.56
C ALA A 73 20.37 15.67 10.09
N ALA A 74 19.30 16.41 10.38
CA ALA A 74 17.96 16.08 9.90
C ALA A 74 17.83 16.18 8.36
N GLU A 75 18.37 17.23 7.75
CA GLU A 75 18.34 17.41 6.29
C GLU A 75 19.14 16.33 5.56
N ALA A 76 20.22 15.82 6.16
CA ALA A 76 21.01 14.73 5.60
C ALA A 76 20.26 13.38 5.53
N LEU A 77 19.16 13.23 6.29
CA LEU A 77 18.33 12.02 6.26
C LEU A 77 17.15 12.10 5.28
N ASN A 78 16.91 13.26 4.66
CA ASN A 78 15.78 13.42 3.75
C ASN A 78 15.87 12.44 2.56
N GLY A 79 14.80 11.69 2.33
CA GLY A 79 14.72 10.62 1.32
C GLY A 79 15.11 9.24 1.84
N THR A 80 15.55 9.10 3.10
CA THR A 80 15.90 7.79 3.66
C THR A 80 14.65 6.95 3.86
N GLU A 81 14.63 5.76 3.26
CA GLU A 81 13.60 4.74 3.47
C GLU A 81 13.92 3.94 4.73
N LEU A 82 12.88 3.66 5.53
CA LEU A 82 12.98 2.96 6.80
C LEU A 82 12.21 1.65 6.72
N PHE A 83 12.90 0.59 7.13
CA PHE A 83 12.46 -0.79 7.06
C PHE A 83 12.48 -1.44 8.44
N ILE A 84 11.63 -2.46 8.57
CA ILE A 84 11.72 -3.47 9.62
C ILE A 84 11.91 -4.83 8.96
N ASP A 85 12.29 -5.83 9.75
CA ASP A 85 12.12 -7.21 9.28
C ASP A 85 10.65 -7.62 9.40
N ARG A 86 10.18 -8.45 8.46
CA ARG A 86 8.83 -9.03 8.52
C ARG A 86 8.56 -9.72 9.86
N SER A 87 9.57 -10.33 10.50
CA SER A 87 9.39 -10.96 11.81
C SER A 87 9.01 -10.00 12.94
N GLN A 88 9.05 -8.69 12.70
CA GLN A 88 8.65 -7.66 13.65
C GLN A 88 7.20 -7.20 13.45
N LEU A 89 6.52 -7.65 12.39
CA LEU A 89 5.09 -7.41 12.22
C LEU A 89 4.30 -8.30 13.20
N PRO A 90 3.23 -7.78 13.82
CA PRO A 90 2.37 -8.56 14.69
C PRO A 90 1.42 -9.42 13.85
N ASP A 91 1.96 -10.35 13.04
CA ASP A 91 1.18 -11.25 12.19
C ASP A 91 0.14 -12.06 13.01
N GLU A 92 0.44 -12.33 14.29
CA GLU A 92 -0.45 -13.04 15.22
C GLU A 92 -1.69 -12.23 15.64
N GLU A 93 -1.70 -10.91 15.42
CA GLU A 93 -2.81 -10.03 15.78
C GLU A 93 -3.80 -9.80 14.63
N LEU A 94 -3.50 -10.30 13.42
CA LEU A 94 -4.41 -10.21 12.28
C LEU A 94 -5.60 -11.17 12.46
N ASP A 95 -6.80 -10.65 12.21
CA ASP A 95 -7.98 -11.49 12.01
C ASP A 95 -7.84 -12.33 10.72
N GLU A 96 -8.62 -13.42 10.58
CA GLU A 96 -8.53 -14.34 9.43
C GLU A 96 -8.71 -13.65 8.05
N ASP A 97 -9.39 -12.50 8.04
CA ASP A 97 -9.69 -11.71 6.83
C ASP A 97 -8.87 -10.41 6.73
N GLU A 98 -7.88 -10.22 7.61
CA GLU A 98 -6.94 -9.10 7.53
C GLU A 98 -5.62 -9.51 6.89
N PHE A 99 -5.14 -8.69 5.95
CA PHE A 99 -3.94 -8.99 5.17
C PHE A 99 -3.05 -7.76 5.05
N PHE A 100 -1.73 -7.97 5.10
CA PHE A 100 -0.80 -6.90 4.75
C PHE A 100 -0.84 -6.65 3.24
N GLN A 101 -0.91 -5.37 2.86
CA GLN A 101 -0.88 -4.97 1.45
C GLN A 101 0.35 -5.51 0.71
N THR A 102 1.49 -5.60 1.41
CA THR A 102 2.74 -6.13 0.84
C THR A 102 2.66 -7.60 0.44
N ASP A 103 1.71 -8.36 0.99
CA ASP A 103 1.53 -9.79 0.70
C ASP A 103 0.61 -10.00 -0.50
N LEU A 104 -0.31 -9.05 -0.69
CA LEU A 104 -1.25 -9.08 -1.80
C LEU A 104 -0.61 -8.59 -3.11
N ILE A 105 0.31 -7.63 -3.02
CA ILE A 105 1.03 -7.11 -4.20
C ILE A 105 1.85 -8.23 -4.84
N GLY A 106 1.63 -8.46 -6.14
CA GLY A 106 2.30 -9.50 -6.92
C GLY A 106 1.49 -10.78 -7.11
N LEU A 107 0.34 -10.94 -6.42
CA LEU A 107 -0.56 -12.07 -6.64
C LEU A 107 -1.29 -11.95 -7.99
N GLU A 108 -1.47 -13.07 -8.68
CA GLU A 108 -2.24 -13.12 -9.93
C GLU A 108 -3.75 -13.24 -9.65
N ALA A 109 -4.55 -12.40 -10.29
CA ALA A 109 -6.00 -12.44 -10.18
C ALA A 109 -6.61 -13.38 -11.21
N VAL A 110 -7.27 -14.45 -10.75
CA VAL A 110 -7.88 -15.49 -11.61
C VAL A 110 -9.33 -15.75 -11.24
N ASP A 111 -10.20 -16.02 -12.20
CA ASP A 111 -11.57 -16.49 -11.90
C ASP A 111 -11.67 -18.02 -11.76
N GLY A 112 -12.88 -18.50 -11.49
CA GLY A 112 -13.18 -19.93 -11.34
C GLY A 112 -12.91 -20.78 -12.59
N ASP A 113 -12.81 -20.16 -13.77
CA ASP A 113 -12.46 -20.83 -15.03
C ASP A 113 -10.94 -20.80 -15.31
N GLY A 114 -10.16 -20.17 -14.41
CA GLY A 114 -8.71 -20.00 -14.54
C GLY A 114 -8.30 -18.88 -15.48
N LYS A 115 -9.22 -17.99 -15.88
CA LYS A 115 -8.89 -16.82 -16.69
C LYS A 115 -8.23 -15.76 -15.81
N SER A 116 -7.06 -15.28 -16.25
CA SER A 116 -6.31 -14.23 -15.58
C SER A 116 -6.84 -12.83 -15.93
N TYR A 117 -6.86 -11.94 -14.94
CA TYR A 117 -7.21 -10.52 -15.05
C TYR A 117 -6.00 -9.60 -14.80
N GLY A 118 -4.81 -10.16 -14.65
CA GLY A 118 -3.58 -9.44 -14.34
C GLY A 118 -3.07 -9.73 -12.93
N VAL A 119 -2.20 -8.85 -12.46
CA VAL A 119 -1.47 -9.00 -11.20
C VAL A 119 -1.78 -7.82 -10.30
N VAL A 120 -1.95 -8.05 -9.00
CA VAL A 120 -2.14 -6.99 -8.00
C VAL A 120 -0.91 -6.07 -8.02
N SER A 121 -1.10 -4.81 -8.41
CA SER A 121 -0.04 -3.80 -8.49
C SER A 121 -0.07 -2.78 -7.37
N ALA A 122 -1.26 -2.50 -6.83
CA ALA A 122 -1.46 -1.54 -5.75
C ALA A 122 -2.77 -1.82 -5.02
N ILE A 123 -2.88 -1.30 -3.80
CA ILE A 123 -4.12 -1.26 -3.02
C ILE A 123 -4.36 0.19 -2.61
N PHE A 124 -5.62 0.63 -2.70
CA PHE A 124 -6.03 1.98 -2.40
C PHE A 124 -7.21 2.00 -1.43
N ASP A 125 -7.10 2.78 -0.37
CA ASP A 125 -8.23 3.18 0.46
C ASP A 125 -8.56 4.66 0.20
N PHE A 126 -9.75 4.91 -0.36
CA PHE A 126 -10.26 6.27 -0.59
C PHE A 126 -11.36 6.67 0.41
N GLY A 127 -11.51 5.95 1.52
CA GLY A 127 -12.52 6.17 2.56
C GLY A 127 -13.87 5.49 2.29
N GLY A 128 -13.93 4.63 1.26
CA GLY A 128 -15.12 3.86 0.87
C GLY A 128 -14.93 2.34 0.92
N GLY A 129 -13.81 1.88 1.48
CA GLY A 129 -13.33 0.51 1.38
C GLY A 129 -12.12 0.39 0.44
N ASP A 130 -11.43 -0.75 0.55
CA ASP A 130 -10.21 -1.03 -0.21
C ASP A 130 -10.50 -1.39 -1.67
N LEU A 131 -9.66 -0.87 -2.56
CA LEU A 131 -9.64 -1.19 -3.99
C LEU A 131 -8.30 -1.83 -4.35
N ILE A 132 -8.35 -2.95 -5.06
CA ILE A 132 -7.19 -3.60 -5.66
C ILE A 132 -7.02 -3.09 -7.10
N GLU A 133 -5.81 -2.65 -7.43
CA GLU A 133 -5.41 -2.40 -8.81
C GLU A 133 -4.82 -3.67 -9.43
N LEU A 134 -5.40 -4.08 -10.56
CA LEU A 134 -4.91 -5.18 -11.38
C LEU A 134 -4.22 -4.63 -12.62
N SER A 135 -2.97 -5.03 -12.80
CA SER A 135 -2.13 -4.65 -13.92
C SER A 135 -1.88 -5.83 -14.86
N GLU A 136 -2.05 -5.60 -16.16
CA GLU A 136 -1.68 -6.56 -17.21
C GLU A 136 -0.83 -5.85 -18.28
N LYS A 137 0.24 -6.52 -18.76
CA LYS A 137 1.15 -5.92 -19.74
C LYS A 137 0.39 -5.46 -21.00
N GLY A 138 0.52 -4.18 -21.32
CA GLY A 138 -0.07 -3.59 -22.52
C GLY A 138 -1.55 -3.21 -22.39
N LYS A 139 -2.17 -3.39 -21.22
CA LYS A 139 -3.52 -2.92 -20.92
C LYS A 139 -3.48 -1.80 -19.88
N ARG A 140 -4.57 -1.04 -19.80
CA ARG A 140 -4.77 -0.10 -18.70
C ARG A 140 -5.08 -0.90 -17.43
N PRO A 141 -4.59 -0.45 -16.26
CA PRO A 141 -4.93 -1.09 -15.00
C PRO A 141 -6.44 -0.99 -14.74
N MET A 142 -6.96 -1.97 -14.02
CA MET A 142 -8.35 -2.06 -13.59
C MET A 142 -8.41 -1.98 -12.07
N LEU A 143 -9.47 -1.39 -11.53
CA LEU A 143 -9.73 -1.38 -10.09
C LEU A 143 -10.89 -2.31 -9.78
N ILE A 144 -10.70 -3.20 -8.80
CA ILE A 144 -11.74 -4.07 -8.27
C ILE A 144 -11.91 -3.80 -6.77
N PRO A 145 -13.12 -3.95 -6.20
CA PRO A 145 -13.30 -3.86 -4.76
C PRO A 145 -12.64 -5.04 -4.05
N PHE A 146 -11.94 -4.77 -2.93
CA PHE A 146 -11.42 -5.82 -2.06
C PHE A 146 -12.48 -6.17 -1.01
N THR A 147 -13.42 -7.03 -1.41
CA THR A 147 -14.52 -7.52 -0.57
C THR A 147 -14.66 -9.02 -0.78
N GLU A 148 -15.18 -9.76 0.19
CA GLU A 148 -15.42 -11.21 0.06
C GLU A 148 -16.22 -11.58 -1.20
N ALA A 149 -17.16 -10.73 -1.62
CA ALA A 149 -17.96 -10.99 -2.81
C ALA A 149 -17.10 -10.98 -4.08
N ALA A 150 -16.15 -10.04 -4.18
CA ALA A 150 -15.30 -9.87 -5.35
C ALA A 150 -14.02 -10.71 -5.29
N VAL A 151 -13.46 -10.91 -4.10
CA VAL A 151 -12.24 -11.69 -3.83
C VAL A 151 -12.53 -12.72 -2.74
N PRO A 152 -13.24 -13.81 -3.08
CA PRO A 152 -13.69 -14.79 -2.08
C PRO A 152 -12.60 -15.69 -1.50
N GLU A 153 -11.42 -15.76 -2.13
CA GLU A 153 -10.33 -16.64 -1.70
C GLU A 153 -8.99 -16.06 -2.09
N ILE A 154 -8.03 -16.13 -1.17
CA ILE A 154 -6.63 -15.75 -1.38
C ILE A 154 -5.77 -16.99 -1.11
N ASP A 155 -4.93 -17.36 -2.06
CA ASP A 155 -4.04 -18.51 -1.96
C ASP A 155 -2.60 -18.04 -2.14
N PHE A 156 -1.95 -17.74 -1.01
CA PHE A 156 -0.56 -17.27 -0.98
C PHE A 156 0.43 -18.34 -1.44
N ASP A 157 0.13 -19.64 -1.23
CA ASP A 157 0.99 -20.73 -1.66
C ASP A 157 1.05 -20.83 -3.20
N LYS A 158 -0.08 -20.59 -3.87
CA LYS A 158 -0.16 -20.54 -5.34
C LYS A 158 0.19 -19.16 -5.91
N GLY A 159 0.22 -18.13 -5.08
CA GLY A 159 0.46 -16.76 -5.51
C GLY A 159 -0.72 -16.16 -6.28
N ILE A 160 -1.96 -16.51 -5.90
CA ILE A 160 -3.17 -16.07 -6.59
C ILE A 160 -4.24 -15.49 -5.66
N ILE A 161 -5.08 -14.62 -6.21
CA ILE A 161 -6.38 -14.28 -5.65
C ILE A 161 -7.48 -14.80 -6.58
N LYS A 162 -8.50 -15.45 -6.03
CA LYS A 162 -9.70 -15.78 -6.80
C LYS A 162 -10.58 -14.55 -6.91
N VAL A 163 -11.05 -14.27 -8.10
CA VAL A 163 -11.93 -13.15 -8.38
C VAL A 163 -13.28 -13.67 -8.85
N GLU A 164 -14.36 -13.13 -8.31
CA GLU A 164 -15.71 -13.27 -8.84
C GLU A 164 -15.94 -12.12 -9.83
N PRO A 165 -15.91 -12.36 -11.15
CA PRO A 165 -15.85 -11.29 -12.13
C PRO A 165 -17.05 -10.35 -12.12
N HIS A 166 -18.23 -10.83 -11.71
CA HIS A 166 -19.44 -10.02 -11.67
C HIS A 166 -19.42 -9.02 -10.49
N ALA A 167 -19.18 -9.50 -9.27
CA ALA A 167 -19.02 -8.69 -8.07
C ALA A 167 -17.80 -7.76 -8.15
N ALA A 168 -16.75 -8.18 -8.87
CA ALA A 168 -15.59 -7.35 -9.14
C ALA A 168 -15.83 -6.28 -10.23
N GLY A 169 -16.99 -6.28 -10.91
CA GLY A 169 -17.29 -5.35 -12.00
C GLY A 169 -16.46 -5.56 -13.27
N LEU A 170 -15.86 -6.74 -13.43
CA LEU A 170 -15.04 -7.12 -14.59
C LEU A 170 -15.88 -7.61 -15.77
N ILE A 171 -17.14 -7.99 -15.50
CA ILE A 171 -18.13 -8.35 -16.51
C ILE A 171 -19.37 -7.52 -16.24
N ALA A 172 -19.86 -6.82 -17.27
CA ALA A 172 -21.10 -6.07 -17.16
C ALA A 172 -22.29 -7.03 -17.20
N ASP A 173 -23.28 -6.81 -16.34
CA ASP A 173 -24.63 -7.34 -16.53
C ASP A 173 -25.14 -6.97 -17.93
N GLU A 174 -25.71 -7.93 -18.67
CA GLU A 174 -26.32 -7.69 -19.99
C GLU A 174 -27.42 -6.60 -19.97
N HIS A 175 -27.85 -6.17 -18.78
CA HIS A 175 -28.93 -5.22 -18.56
C HIS A 175 -28.51 -3.75 -18.46
N ASP A 176 -27.21 -3.41 -18.44
CA ASP A 176 -26.77 -2.03 -18.15
C ASP A 176 -26.42 -1.18 -19.39
N ASN A 177 -26.84 -1.63 -20.58
CA ASN A 177 -26.72 -0.83 -21.80
C ASN A 177 -28.07 -0.13 -22.08
N PRO A 178 -28.23 1.17 -21.74
CA PRO A 178 -29.34 1.92 -22.31
C PRO A 178 -29.16 1.92 -23.84
N PRO A 179 -30.24 1.86 -24.63
CA PRO A 179 -30.12 1.82 -26.08
C PRO A 179 -29.39 3.07 -26.54
N HIS A 180 -28.17 2.88 -27.05
CA HIS A 180 -27.47 3.93 -27.76
C HIS A 180 -28.28 4.27 -29.01
N GLU A 181 -29.08 5.35 -28.92
CA GLU A 181 -29.70 5.95 -30.10
C GLU A 181 -28.59 6.42 -31.04
N SER A 182 -28.32 5.57 -32.02
CA SER A 182 -27.45 5.86 -33.14
C SER A 182 -28.04 6.99 -33.98
N GLY A 183 -27.41 8.17 -33.91
CA GLY A 183 -27.26 9.03 -35.08
C GLY A 183 -28.32 10.11 -35.29
N LYS A 184 -28.07 11.29 -34.72
CA LYS A 184 -28.28 12.54 -35.45
C LYS A 184 -26.93 13.20 -35.72
N LYS A 185 -26.39 12.95 -36.92
CA LYS A 185 -25.32 13.79 -37.49
C LYS A 185 -25.81 15.24 -37.56
N PRO A 186 -24.96 16.22 -37.23
CA PRO A 186 -25.32 17.62 -37.35
C PRO A 186 -25.49 17.96 -38.83
N LYS A 187 -26.67 18.48 -39.21
CA LYS A 187 -26.83 19.21 -40.46
C LYS A 187 -26.28 20.63 -40.27
N LYS A 188 -25.35 21.02 -41.14
CA LYS A 188 -25.04 22.40 -41.52
C LYS A 188 -24.54 22.41 -42.97
N PRO A 189 -24.63 23.53 -43.71
CA PRO A 189 -24.94 24.89 -43.27
C PRO A 189 -26.42 25.27 -43.38
#